data_AF-A0A2E2STX1-F1
#
_entry.id   AF-A0A2E2STX1-F1
#
_cell.length_a   1.000
_cell.length_b   1.000
_cell.length_c   1.000
_cell.angle_alpha   90.00
_cell.angle_beta   90.00
_cell.angle_gamma   90.00
#
_symmetry.space_group_name_H-M   'P 1'
#
loop_
_entity.id
_entity.type
_entity.pdbx_description
1 polymer ?
#
loop_
_entity_poly.entity_id
_entity_poly.type
_entity_poly.pdbx_seq_one_letter_code
_entity_poly.pdbx_strand_id
1 'polypeptide(L)' 'MYDIKGNSASNLQFFATDSIEHFIRGALYFNHSPNADSIQPVKEYIKQDVQILMESLSWS' A
#
# COMPACT_ATOMS: atom_id res chain seq x y z
N MET A 1 -3.86 -6.83 5.90
CA MET A 1 -3.92 -5.99 4.69
C MET A 1 -5.37 -5.97 4.20
N TYR A 2 -6.02 -4.81 4.23
CA TYR A 2 -7.40 -4.67 3.74
C TYR A 2 -7.36 -4.21 2.28
N ASP A 3 -7.85 -5.05 1.37
CA ASP A 3 -7.92 -4.75 -0.06
C ASP A 3 -9.29 -4.13 -0.36
N ILE A 4 -9.36 -2.80 -0.33
CA ILE A 4 -10.59 -2.06 -0.68
C ILE A 4 -10.62 -1.94 -2.19
N LYS A 5 -11.27 -2.89 -2.86
CA LYS A 5 -11.56 -2.81 -4.31
C LYS A 5 -12.68 -1.80 -4.58
N GLY A 6 -12.37 -0.52 -4.43
CA GLY A 6 -13.21 0.61 -4.84
C GLY A 6 -12.77 1.14 -6.19
N ASN A 7 -13.72 1.38 -7.11
CA ASN A 7 -13.51 1.83 -8.48
C ASN A 7 -13.03 3.31 -8.58
N SER A 8 -12.17 3.75 -7.68
CA SER A 8 -11.71 5.12 -7.53
C SER A 8 -10.21 5.13 -7.26
N ALA A 9 -9.44 5.67 -8.22
CA ALA A 9 -8.02 6.00 -8.09
C ALA A 9 -7.13 5.01 -7.30
N SER A 10 -7.36 3.70 -7.42
CA SER A 10 -6.50 2.61 -6.92
C SER A 10 -5.69 2.92 -5.65
N ASN A 11 -6.34 3.33 -4.58
CA ASN A 11 -5.64 3.75 -3.37
C ASN A 11 -5.09 2.54 -2.59
N LEU A 12 -3.77 2.33 -2.59
CA LEU A 12 -3.15 1.35 -1.70
C LEU A 12 -3.01 1.99 -0.32
N GLN A 13 -3.63 1.39 0.70
CA GLN A 13 -3.52 1.84 2.09
C GLN A 13 -2.92 0.72 2.93
N PHE A 14 -1.97 1.06 3.80
CA PHE A 14 -1.36 0.11 4.72
C PHE A 14 -1.14 0.75 6.09
N PHE A 15 -1.02 -0.11 7.09
CA PHE A 15 -0.58 0.27 8.42
C PHE A 15 0.43 -0.78 8.91
N ALA A 16 1.42 -0.32 9.66
CA ALA A 16 2.45 -1.14 10.29
C ALA A 16 2.55 -0.77 11.76
N THR A 17 2.73 -1.76 12.63
CA THR A 17 2.82 -1.54 14.08
C THR A 17 3.68 -2.63 14.72
N ASP A 18 4.35 -2.29 15.80
CA ASP A 18 5.04 -3.26 16.67
C ASP A 18 4.08 -3.93 17.69
N SER A 19 2.80 -3.55 17.67
CA SER A 19 1.73 -3.98 18.59
C SER A 19 1.80 -3.42 20.01
N ILE A 20 2.78 -2.56 20.33
CA ILE A 20 3.01 -2.06 21.69
C ILE A 20 2.92 -0.53 21.73
N GLU A 21 3.76 0.15 20.96
CA GLU A 21 3.94 1.61 21.07
C GLU A 21 4.10 2.31 19.71
N HIS A 22 4.50 1.58 18.67
CA HIS A 22 4.78 2.16 17.37
C HIS A 22 3.67 1.85 16.36
N PHE A 23 3.19 2.89 15.68
CA PHE A 23 2.16 2.79 14.63
C PHE A 23 2.46 3.73 13.47
N ILE A 24 2.46 3.20 12.26
CA ILE A 24 2.63 3.94 11.00
C ILE A 24 1.43 3.63 10.10
N ARG A 25 0.87 4.65 9.46
CA ARG A 25 -0.15 4.53 8.42
C ARG A 25 0.35 5.19 7.13
N GLY A 26 0.25 4.47 6.02
CA GLY A 26 0.60 4.96 4.69
C GLY A 26 -0.58 4.86 3.73
N ALA A 27 -0.64 5.79 2.78
CA ALA A 27 -1.59 5.77 1.67
C ALA A 27 -0.87 6.20 0.39
N LEU A 28 -1.04 5.43 -0.67
CA LEU A 28 -0.51 5.68 -2.00
C LEU A 28 -1.66 6.04 -2.94
N TYR A 29 -1.50 7.14 -3.67
CA TYR A 29 -2.47 7.63 -4.64
C TYR A 29 -1.86 7.60 -6.04
N PHE A 30 -2.55 6.97 -6.98
CA PHE A 30 -2.14 7.03 -8.39
C PHE A 30 -2.78 8.26 -9.03
N ASN A 31 -1.94 9.19 -9.49
CA ASN A 31 -2.38 10.40 -10.20
C ASN A 31 -2.65 10.12 -11.70
N HIS A 32 -3.43 9.07 -12.01
CA HIS A 32 -3.73 8.68 -13.38
C HIS A 32 -5.19 8.20 -13.50
N SER A 33 -5.85 8.58 -14.61
CA SER A 33 -7.24 8.21 -14.92
C SER A 33 -7.44 6.69 -14.98
N PRO A 34 -8.59 6.13 -14.60
CA PRO A 34 -8.75 4.71 -14.29
C PRO A 34 -8.77 3.82 -15.55
N ASN A 35 -7.63 3.62 -16.20
CA ASN A 35 -7.42 2.49 -17.10
C ASN A 35 -6.94 1.31 -16.24
N ALA A 36 -7.90 0.65 -15.59
CA ALA A 36 -7.65 -0.40 -14.60
C ALA A 36 -6.81 -1.57 -15.12
N ASP A 37 -6.84 -1.84 -16.43
CA ASP A 37 -6.13 -2.97 -17.06
C ASP A 37 -4.64 -2.70 -17.32
N SER A 38 -4.23 -1.45 -17.57
CA SER A 38 -2.82 -1.12 -17.87
C SER A 38 -1.94 -0.98 -16.63
N ILE A 39 -2.55 -0.74 -15.47
CA ILE A 39 -1.82 -0.47 -14.21
C ILE A 39 -1.77 -1.67 -13.25
N GLN A 40 -2.43 -2.78 -13.58
CA GLN A 40 -2.40 -3.99 -12.75
C GLN A 40 -0.99 -4.48 -12.39
N PRO A 41 -0.03 -4.62 -13.34
CA PRO A 41 1.32 -5.06 -12.99
C PRO A 41 2.01 -4.08 -12.03
N VAL A 42 1.83 -2.77 -12.25
CA VAL A 42 2.40 -1.72 -11.39
C VAL A 42 1.85 -1.78 -9.97
N LYS A 43 0.56 -2.09 -9.80
CA LYS A 43 -0.04 -2.28 -8.47
C LYS A 43 0.59 -3.44 -7.72
N GLU A 44 0.82 -4.57 -8.39
CA GLU A 44 1.39 -5.75 -7.73
C GLU A 44 2.84 -5.51 -7.32
N TYR A 45 3.62 -4.81 -8.16
CA TYR A 45 4.97 -4.38 -7.80
C TYR A 45 4.98 -3.46 -6.57
N ILE A 46 4.15 -2.42 -6.55
CA ILE A 46 4.15 -1.47 -5.43
C ILE A 46 3.63 -2.13 -4.14
N LYS A 47 2.69 -3.06 -4.24
CA LYS A 47 2.26 -3.86 -3.10
C LYS A 47 3.41 -4.69 -2.53
N GLN A 48 4.23 -5.31 -3.37
CA GLN A 48 5.41 -6.07 -2.95
C GLN A 48 6.46 -5.17 -2.31
N ASP A 49 6.70 -3.98 -2.87
CA ASP A 49 7.61 -2.99 -2.29
C ASP A 49 7.13 -2.49 -0.91
N VAL A 50 5.82 -2.23 -0.77
CA VAL A 50 5.21 -1.85 0.52
C VAL A 50 5.35 -2.98 1.54
N GLN A 51 5.22 -4.24 1.12
CA GLN A 51 5.45 -5.38 2.00
C GLN A 51 6.91 -5.42 2.48
N ILE A 52 7.88 -5.31 1.57
CA ILE A 52 9.32 -5.28 1.93
C ILE A 52 9.61 -4.09 2.86
N LEU A 53 9.03 -2.92 2.58
CA LEU A 53 9.16 -1.74 3.43
C LEU A 53 8.63 -2.01 4.84
N MET A 54 7.44 -2.61 4.96
CA MET A 54 6.87 -2.99 6.26
C MET A 54 7.75 -4.00 7.01
N GLU A 55 8.30 -4.99 6.30
CA GLU A 55 9.21 -6.01 6.87
C GLU A 55 10.56 -5.41 7.31
N SER A 56 11.01 -4.35 6.65
CA SER A 56 12.26 -3.66 6.97
C SER A 56 12.15 -2.68 8.15
N LEU A 57 10.94 -2.41 8.66
CA LEU A 57 10.75 -1.52 9.80
C LEU A 57 11.38 -2.13 11.06
N SER A 58 12.36 -1.42 11.61
CA SER A 58 12.96 -1.73 12.91
C SER A 58 12.56 -0.64 13.90
N TRP A 59 12.08 -1.06 15.05
CA TRP A 59 11.72 -0.20 16.18
C TRP A 59 12.89 -0.20 17.18
N SER A 60 13.14 0.91 17.87
CA SER A 60 14.24 1.09 18.84
C SER A 60 13.72 1.49 20.20
#